data_AF-A0A533SC82-F1
#
_entry.id   AF-A0A533SC82-F1
#
_cell.length_a   1.000
_cell.length_b   1.000
_cell.length_c   1.000
_cell.angle_alpha   90.00
_cell.angle_beta   90.00
_cell.angle_gamma   90.00
#
_symmetry.space_group_name_H-M   'P 1'
#
loop_
_entity.id
_entity.type
_entity.pdbx_description
1 polymer ?
#
loop_
_entity_poly.entity_id
_entity_poly.type
_entity_poly.pdbx_seq_one_letter_code
_entity_poly.pdbx_strand_id
1 'polypeptide(L)'
;MRCEYSDGLQVDYSDSLRVTMGSEVNVFVEHDYIPANIKGYLNTACEHNSCDELRRVAEAVTNTVGRHACFCDMDSHACDDWK
;
A
#
# COMPACT_ATOMS: atom_id res chain seq x y z
N MET A 1 -3.54 -10.04 7.19
CA MET A 1 -2.58 -10.87 6.44
C MET A 1 -1.30 -10.09 6.23
N ARG A 2 -0.14 -10.74 6.37
CA ARG A 2 1.16 -10.12 6.16
C ARG A 2 1.97 -10.96 5.20
N CYS A 3 2.55 -10.33 4.19
CA CYS A 3 3.48 -10.93 3.25
C CYS A 3 4.80 -10.16 3.26
N GLU A 4 5.90 -10.88 3.42
CA GLU A 4 7.25 -10.36 3.29
C GLU A 4 7.86 -10.98 2.04
N TYR A 5 8.41 -10.14 1.17
CA TYR A 5 9.01 -10.54 -0.10
C TYR A 5 10.53 -10.46 0.02
N SER A 6 11.22 -11.32 -0.74
CA SER A 6 12.68 -11.41 -0.76
C SER A 6 13.39 -10.14 -1.25
N ASP A 7 12.68 -9.25 -1.93
CA ASP A 7 13.16 -7.94 -2.36
C ASP A 7 13.09 -6.86 -1.27
N GLY A 8 12.62 -7.20 -0.06
CA GLY A 8 12.50 -6.28 1.07
C GLY A 8 11.17 -5.50 1.11
N LEU A 9 10.26 -5.77 0.18
CA LEU A 9 8.87 -5.33 0.27
C LEU A 9 8.16 -6.11 1.39
N GLN A 10 7.37 -5.41 2.19
CA GLN A 10 6.47 -5.96 3.18
C GLN A 10 5.08 -5.35 2.98
N VAL A 11 4.07 -6.20 2.85
CA VAL A 11 2.67 -5.80 2.73
C VAL A 11 1.93 -6.37 3.92
N ASP A 12 1.37 -5.49 4.75
CA ASP A 12 0.47 -5.83 5.84
C ASP A 12 -0.93 -5.30 5.49
N TYR A 13 -1.89 -6.20 5.40
CA TYR A 13 -3.29 -5.90 5.20
C TYR A 13 -4.12 -6.63 6.25
N SER A 14 -4.38 -5.95 7.36
CA SER A 14 -5.11 -6.51 8.50
C SER A 14 -6.44 -5.77 8.71
N ASP A 15 -6.35 -4.43 8.80
CA ASP A 15 -7.49 -3.51 8.79
C ASP A 15 -7.17 -2.35 7.84
N SER A 16 -5.98 -1.76 8.01
CA SER A 16 -5.35 -0.86 7.06
C SER A 16 -4.43 -1.60 6.10
N LEU A 17 -4.15 -0.98 4.96
CA LEU A 17 -3.11 -1.43 4.02
C LEU A 17 -1.83 -0.66 4.32
N ARG A 18 -0.79 -1.39 4.73
CA ARG A 18 0.55 -0.85 4.96
C ARG A 18 1.54 -1.53 4.03
N VAL A 19 2.19 -0.74 3.19
CA VAL A 19 3.22 -1.18 2.26
C VAL A 19 4.53 -0.53 2.68
N THR A 20 5.52 -1.36 2.98
CA THR A 20 6.83 -0.96 3.47
C THR A 20 7.88 -1.52 2.52
N MET A 21 8.88 -0.73 2.15
CA MET A 21 9.99 -1.20 1.31
C MET A 21 11.28 -0.86 2.03
N GLY A 22 12.00 -1.88 2.51
CA GLY A 22 13.15 -1.69 3.38
C GLY A 22 12.76 -1.11 4.75
N SER A 23 13.41 -0.03 5.17
CA SER A 23 13.19 0.61 6.48
C SER A 23 12.07 1.66 6.48
N GLU A 24 11.53 2.01 5.31
CA GLU A 24 10.61 3.14 5.15
C GLU A 24 9.20 2.67 4.75
N VAL A 25 8.19 3.23 5.42
CA VAL A 25 6.78 3.02 5.05
C VAL A 25 6.52 3.83 3.79
N ASN A 26 6.28 3.14 2.69
CA ASN A 26 6.04 3.77 1.40
C ASN A 26 4.59 4.23 1.29
N VAL A 27 3.66 3.40 1.77
CA VAL A 27 2.24 3.68 1.69
C VAL A 27 1.54 3.17 2.94
N PHE A 28 0.71 4.03 3.51
CA PHE A 28 -0.23 3.68 4.56
C PHE A 28 -1.61 4.21 4.17
N VAL A 29 -2.57 3.31 4.04
CA VAL A 29 -3.97 3.66 3.73
C VAL A 29 -4.86 3.05 4.80
N GLU A 30 -5.58 3.92 5.51
CA GLU A 30 -6.57 3.50 6.49
C GLU A 30 -7.76 2.80 5.82
N HIS A 31 -8.36 1.86 6.54
CA HIS A 31 -9.42 0.97 6.05
C HIS A 31 -10.59 1.69 5.34
N ASP A 32 -10.99 2.84 5.88
CA ASP A 32 -12.10 3.66 5.39
C ASP A 32 -11.74 4.47 4.14
N TYR A 33 -10.44 4.70 3.92
CA TYR A 33 -9.91 5.41 2.76
C TYR A 33 -9.49 4.46 1.63
N ILE A 34 -9.54 3.13 1.85
CA ILE A 34 -9.32 2.15 0.80
C ILE A 34 -10.58 2.11 -0.10
N PRO A 35 -10.45 2.42 -1.40
CA PRO A 35 -11.56 2.34 -2.34
C PRO A 35 -12.20 0.94 -2.32
N ALA A 36 -13.54 0.87 -2.39
CA ALA A 36 -14.28 -0.40 -2.29
C ALA A 36 -13.84 -1.46 -3.33
N ASN A 37 -13.46 -1.02 -4.53
CA ASN A 37 -12.92 -1.90 -5.57
C ASN A 37 -11.59 -2.53 -5.15
N ILE A 38 -10.67 -1.76 -4.55
CA ILE A 38 -9.38 -2.25 -4.06
C ILE A 38 -9.55 -3.14 -2.84
N LYS A 39 -10.45 -2.76 -1.93
CA LYS A 39 -10.80 -3.54 -0.75
C LYS A 39 -11.31 -4.93 -1.11
N GLY A 40 -12.11 -5.03 -2.17
CA GLY A 40 -12.52 -6.32 -2.75
C GLY A 40 -11.34 -7.19 -3.15
N TYR A 41 -10.39 -6.65 -3.92
CA TYR A 41 -9.19 -7.39 -4.32
C TYR A 41 -8.30 -7.80 -3.15
N LEU A 42 -8.12 -6.93 -2.16
CA LEU A 42 -7.34 -7.24 -0.95
C LEU A 42 -7.99 -8.35 -0.12
N ASN A 43 -9.33 -8.32 0.01
CA ASN A 43 -10.07 -9.37 0.70
C ASN A 43 -9.96 -10.71 -0.04
N THR A 44 -10.11 -10.73 -1.36
CA THR A 44 -9.94 -11.97 -2.15
C THR A 44 -8.53 -12.53 -2.02
N ALA A 45 -7.49 -11.68 -2.06
CA ALA A 45 -6.11 -12.11 -1.85
C ALA A 45 -5.90 -12.72 -0.44
N CYS A 46 -6.54 -12.15 0.58
CA CYS A 46 -6.59 -12.70 1.94
C CYS A 46 -7.31 -14.04 2.01
N GLU A 47 -8.47 -14.17 1.37
CA GLU A 47 -9.25 -15.42 1.34
C GLU A 47 -8.48 -16.54 0.65
N HIS A 48 -7.76 -16.22 -0.42
CA HIS A 48 -6.89 -17.16 -1.13
C HIS A 48 -5.55 -17.37 -0.42
N ASN A 49 -5.26 -16.59 0.61
CA ASN A 49 -3.97 -16.55 1.33
C ASN A 49 -2.78 -16.45 0.35
N SER A 50 -2.96 -15.67 -0.73
CA SER A 50 -2.04 -15.57 -1.86
C SER A 50 -1.20 -14.30 -1.76
N CYS A 51 0.08 -14.45 -1.42
CA CYS A 51 0.99 -13.30 -1.35
C CYS A 51 1.26 -12.66 -2.71
N ASP A 52 1.20 -13.40 -3.82
CA ASP A 52 1.35 -12.81 -5.16
C ASP A 52 0.20 -11.87 -5.53
N GLU A 53 -1.03 -12.24 -5.16
CA GLU A 53 -2.20 -11.36 -5.37
C GLU A 53 -2.12 -10.13 -4.47
N LEU A 54 -1.76 -10.31 -3.20
CA LEU A 54 -1.61 -9.21 -2.25
C LEU A 54 -0.55 -8.21 -2.73
N ARG A 55 0.56 -8.71 -3.29
CA ARG A 55 1.63 -7.90 -3.89
C ARG A 55 1.10 -7.03 -5.02
N ARG A 56 0.42 -7.64 -6.00
CA ARG A 56 -0.10 -6.93 -7.18
C ARG A 56 -1.06 -5.81 -6.80
N VAL A 57 -1.95 -6.08 -5.84
CA VAL A 57 -2.92 -5.09 -5.37
C VAL A 57 -2.22 -3.98 -4.60
N ALA A 58 -1.26 -4.32 -3.73
CA ALA A 58 -0.45 -3.34 -3.01
C ALA A 58 0.38 -2.45 -3.95
N GLU A 59 0.97 -3.00 -5.01
CA GLU A 59 1.69 -2.24 -6.05
C GLU A 59 0.73 -1.34 -6.85
N ALA A 60 -0.48 -1.80 -7.15
CA ALA A 60 -1.50 -0.98 -7.82
C ALA A 60 -1.97 0.18 -6.94
N VAL A 61 -2.20 -0.07 -5.64
CA VAL A 61 -2.48 0.99 -4.65
C VAL A 61 -1.32 1.94 -4.55
N THR A 62 -0.09 1.43 -4.46
CA THR A 62 1.10 2.27 -4.34
C THR A 62 1.34 3.11 -5.60
N ASN A 63 1.03 2.61 -6.79
CA ASN A 63 1.10 3.43 -8.00
C ASN A 63 -0.01 4.47 -8.11
N THR A 64 -1.20 4.19 -7.56
CA THR A 64 -2.37 5.07 -7.64
C THR A 64 -2.34 6.13 -6.54
N VAL A 65 -2.16 5.68 -5.30
CA VAL A 65 -2.07 6.49 -4.09
C VAL A 65 -0.67 7.06 -3.95
N GLY A 66 0.41 6.30 -4.13
CA GLY A 66 1.79 6.81 -4.02
C GLY A 66 2.21 7.80 -5.11
N ARG A 67 1.49 7.89 -6.24
CA ARG A 67 1.60 9.05 -7.14
C ARG A 67 1.03 10.35 -6.56
N HIS A 68 0.16 10.23 -5.56
CA HIS A 68 -0.49 11.33 -4.84
C HIS A 68 -0.07 11.45 -3.37
N ALA A 69 0.53 10.40 -2.81
CA ALA A 69 1.11 10.39 -1.48
C ALA A 69 2.54 10.84 -1.67
N CYS A 70 2.75 12.13 -1.41
CA CYS A 70 4.07 12.62 -1.12
C CYS A 70 4.80 11.65 -0.18
N PHE A 71 5.92 11.12 -0.65
CA PHE A 71 7.03 10.94 0.25
C PHE A 71 7.40 12.35 0.69
N CYS A 72 6.92 12.78 1.86
CA CYS A 72 7.54 13.89 2.55
C CYS A 72 8.91 13.35 3.01
N ASP A 73 9.85 13.25 2.08
CA ASP A 73 11.26 13.36 2.43
C ASP A 73 11.36 14.67 3.22
N MET A 74 11.88 14.58 4.44
CA MET A 74 11.91 15.70 5.37
C MET A 74 12.80 16.87 4.85
N ASP A 75 13.40 16.74 3.66
CA ASP A 75 14.33 17.71 3.08
C ASP A 75 13.92 18.33 1.72
N SER A 76 12.73 18.08 1.15
CA SER A 76 12.35 18.73 -0.13
C SER A 76 10.89 19.15 -0.26
N HIS A 77 10.73 20.49 -0.33
CA HIS A 77 9.50 21.24 -0.60
C HIS A 77 8.80 20.83 -1.91
N ALA A 78 7.91 19.83 -1.89
CA ALA A 78 6.95 19.62 -2.97
C ALA A 78 5.72 18.80 -2.53
N CYS A 79 4.84 19.39 -1.71
CA CYS A 79 3.50 18.87 -1.49
C CYS A 79 2.50 20.02 -1.57
N ASP A 80 2.26 20.50 -2.79
CA ASP A 80 1.15 21.40 -3.09
C ASP A 80 0.26 20.74 -4.14
N ASP A 81 -1.04 20.95 -3.97
CA ASP A 81 -2.15 20.59 -4.86
C ASP A 81 -2.77 19.18 -4.71
N TRP A 82 -3.55 19.01 -3.64
CA TRP A 82 -4.80 18.22 -3.69
C TRP A 82 -5.97 19.20 -3.62
N LYS A 83 -6.63 19.42 -4.76
CA LYS A 83 -7.87 20.18 -4.88
C LYS A 83 -8.96 19.36 -5.55
#